data_AF-A0A4R4JV37-F1
#
_entry.id   AF-A0A4R4JV37-F1
#
_cell.length_a   1.000
_cell.length_b   1.000
_cell.length_c   1.000
_cell.angle_alpha   90.00
_cell.angle_beta   90.00
_cell.angle_gamma   90.00
#
_symmetry.space_group_name_H-M   'P 1'
#
loop_
_entity.id
_entity.type
_entity.pdbx_description
1 polymer ?
#
loop_
_entity_poly.entity_id
_entity_poly.type
_entity_poly.pdbx_seq_one_letter_code
_entity_poly.pdbx_strand_id
1 'polypeptide(L)'
;MIHFKKELFFLEHKAPISCQPISDNEMLYLNGLLVQRYGINKSINGNFFKVLQDKLSYKKDYEGINSSSEIETVLQDLALLNDSEAFLIWNYPDEIDKFDLSYLIRYWEDIWFSISDEVVGVFFPVMDRIIIITHYNVVYY
;
A
#
# COMPACT_ATOMS: atom_id res chain seq x y z
N MET A 1 -9.41 -1.66 11.50
CA MET A 1 -10.12 -2.18 10.32
C MET A 1 -9.41 -3.40 9.70
N ILE A 2 -8.08 -3.52 9.82
CA ILE A 2 -7.27 -4.66 9.29
C ILE A 2 -7.64 -5.99 9.95
N HIS A 3 -7.92 -6.03 11.25
CA HIS A 3 -8.35 -7.26 11.92
C HIS A 3 -9.53 -7.93 11.19
N PHE A 4 -10.49 -7.11 10.76
CA PHE A 4 -11.63 -7.58 9.97
C PHE A 4 -11.20 -8.09 8.57
N LYS A 5 -10.26 -7.42 7.88
CA LYS A 5 -9.75 -7.88 6.57
C LYS A 5 -8.98 -9.21 6.69
N LYS A 6 -8.09 -9.33 7.69
CA LYS A 6 -7.35 -10.56 8.01
C LYS A 6 -8.30 -11.71 8.38
N GLU A 7 -9.36 -11.43 9.13
CA GLU A 7 -10.40 -12.41 9.48
C GLU A 7 -11.20 -12.86 8.25
N LEU A 8 -11.64 -11.95 7.39
CA LEU A 8 -12.35 -12.28 6.15
C LEU A 8 -11.52 -13.16 5.24
N PHE A 9 -10.25 -12.79 5.01
CA PHE A 9 -9.33 -13.59 4.23
C PHE A 9 -9.20 -15.02 4.80
N PHE A 10 -9.09 -15.16 6.12
CA PHE A 10 -9.03 -16.48 6.76
C PHE A 10 -10.32 -17.27 6.55
N LEU A 11 -11.48 -16.61 6.61
CA LEU A 11 -12.76 -17.27 6.37
C LEU A 11 -12.89 -17.80 4.95
N GLU A 12 -12.38 -17.07 3.96
CA GLU A 12 -12.43 -17.44 2.54
C GLU A 12 -11.37 -18.49 2.17
N HIS A 13 -10.12 -18.27 2.54
CA HIS A 13 -8.97 -19.08 2.10
C HIS A 13 -8.57 -20.17 3.09
N LYS A 14 -9.16 -20.21 4.30
CA LYS A 14 -8.83 -21.14 5.39
C LYS A 14 -7.35 -21.11 5.80
N ALA A 15 -6.68 -19.99 5.53
CA ALA A 15 -5.28 -19.74 5.85
C ALA A 15 -5.10 -18.25 6.21
N PRO A 16 -4.15 -17.90 7.10
CA PRO A 16 -3.87 -16.50 7.41
C PRO A 16 -3.25 -15.80 6.20
N ILE A 17 -3.44 -14.48 6.11
CA ILE A 17 -2.72 -13.63 5.14
C ILE A 17 -1.21 -13.78 5.39
N SER A 18 -0.47 -14.10 4.33
CA SER A 18 0.99 -14.19 4.40
C SER A 18 1.62 -12.79 4.38
N CYS A 19 1.75 -12.19 5.55
CA CYS A 19 2.38 -10.90 5.78
C CYS A 19 3.19 -10.89 7.08
N GLN A 20 4.05 -9.89 7.24
CA GLN A 20 4.86 -9.69 8.44
C GLN A 20 4.82 -8.21 8.84
N PRO A 21 4.88 -7.86 10.14
CA PRO A 21 5.13 -6.47 10.52
C PRO A 21 6.50 -6.03 9.98
N ILE A 22 6.62 -4.77 9.57
CA ILE A 22 7.94 -4.22 9.22
C ILE A 22 8.84 -4.12 10.47
N SER A 23 10.13 -4.37 10.29
CA SER A 23 11.15 -4.21 11.33
C SER A 23 11.42 -2.75 11.68
N ASP A 24 12.09 -2.50 12.81
CA ASP A 24 12.50 -1.15 13.21
C ASP A 24 13.38 -0.46 12.16
N ASN A 25 14.25 -1.22 11.49
CA ASN A 25 15.12 -0.68 10.43
C ASN A 25 14.33 -0.31 9.17
N GLU A 26 13.39 -1.14 8.75
CA GLU A 26 12.49 -0.85 7.62
C GLU A 26 11.59 0.37 7.94
N MET A 27 11.11 0.47 9.18
CA MET A 27 10.37 1.63 9.65
C MET A 27 11.26 2.89 9.63
N LEU A 28 12.49 2.85 10.16
CA LEU A 28 13.42 3.97 10.09
C LEU A 28 13.71 4.39 8.65
N TYR A 29 13.84 3.42 7.74
CA TYR A 29 14.04 3.67 6.32
C TYR A 29 12.87 4.43 5.68
N LEU A 30 11.64 3.89 5.84
CA LEU A 30 10.42 4.53 5.34
C LEU A 30 10.27 5.96 5.90
N ASN A 31 10.53 6.14 7.20
CA ASN A 31 10.50 7.45 7.84
C ASN A 31 11.51 8.43 7.26
N GLY A 32 12.74 7.97 7.04
CA GLY A 32 13.80 8.77 6.41
C GLY A 32 13.37 9.25 5.03
N LEU A 33 12.81 8.35 4.22
CA LEU A 33 12.31 8.66 2.89
C LEU A 33 11.14 9.66 2.94
N LEU A 34 10.15 9.44 3.82
CA LEU A 34 9.01 10.34 4.00
C LEU A 34 9.43 11.76 4.37
N VAL A 35 10.40 11.90 5.29
CA VAL A 35 10.92 13.20 5.70
C VAL A 35 11.73 13.85 4.57
N GLN A 36 12.68 13.13 3.99
CA GLN A 36 13.62 13.69 3.01
C GLN A 36 12.95 14.05 1.68
N ARG A 37 12.03 13.21 1.21
CA ARG A 37 11.42 13.36 -0.12
C ARG A 37 10.11 14.13 -0.09
N TYR A 38 9.30 13.97 0.96
CA TYR A 38 7.96 14.54 1.03
C TYR A 38 7.78 15.56 2.16
N GLY A 39 8.78 15.73 3.04
CA GLY A 39 8.68 16.61 4.21
C GLY A 39 7.65 16.12 5.23
N ILE A 40 7.32 14.83 5.23
CA ILE A 40 6.31 14.22 6.11
C ILE A 40 6.99 13.68 7.36
N ASN A 41 6.57 14.19 8.53
CA ASN A 41 7.07 13.75 9.83
C ASN A 41 6.06 12.81 10.53
N LYS A 42 6.51 12.10 11.57
CA LYS A 42 5.67 11.16 12.34
C LYS A 42 4.48 11.80 13.06
N SER A 43 4.42 13.12 13.19
CA SER A 43 3.37 13.83 13.95
C SER A 43 2.07 14.07 13.19
N ILE A 44 1.92 13.55 11.97
CA ILE A 44 0.67 13.71 11.20
C ILE A 44 -0.40 12.78 11.76
N ASN A 45 -1.09 13.22 12.81
CA ASN A 45 -2.25 12.52 13.34
C ASN A 45 -3.46 12.67 12.40
N GLY A 46 -3.96 11.54 11.89
CA GLY A 46 -5.29 11.43 11.28
C GLY A 46 -5.44 11.93 9.84
N ASN A 47 -4.36 12.31 9.14
CA ASN A 47 -4.42 12.80 7.74
C ASN A 47 -3.25 12.35 6.86
N PHE A 48 -2.55 11.27 7.22
CA PHE A 48 -1.33 10.85 6.51
C PHE A 48 -1.53 10.73 4.99
N PHE A 49 -2.54 9.97 4.54
CA PHE A 49 -2.77 9.77 3.11
C PHE A 49 -3.13 11.06 2.38
N LYS A 50 -3.92 11.95 3.01
CA LYS A 50 -4.24 13.24 2.41
C LYS A 50 -2.99 14.10 2.23
N VAL A 51 -2.13 14.18 3.25
CA VAL A 51 -0.88 14.93 3.16
C VAL A 51 0.05 14.31 2.11
N LEU A 52 0.18 12.99 2.09
CA LEU A 52 1.01 12.31 1.10
C LEU A 52 0.46 12.52 -0.33
N GLN A 53 -0.86 12.47 -0.51
CA GLN A 53 -1.51 12.76 -1.79
C GLN A 53 -1.19 14.16 -2.30
N ASP A 54 -1.16 15.16 -1.41
CA ASP A 54 -0.79 16.55 -1.76
C ASP A 54 0.70 16.71 -2.09
N LYS A 55 1.55 15.73 -1.72
CA LYS A 55 2.99 15.72 -2.00
C LYS A 55 3.36 14.92 -3.24
N LEU A 56 2.54 13.95 -3.63
CA LEU A 56 2.74 13.18 -4.85
C LEU A 56 2.34 14.04 -6.06
N SER A 57 3.27 14.15 -7.01
CA SER A 57 3.16 15.11 -8.11
C SER A 57 2.35 14.57 -9.28
N TYR A 58 2.24 13.24 -9.38
CA TYR A 58 1.53 12.57 -10.44
C TYR A 58 0.29 11.90 -9.90
N LYS A 59 -0.74 11.88 -10.74
CA LYS A 59 -1.94 11.06 -10.54
C LYS A 59 -2.38 10.48 -11.86
N LYS A 60 -2.94 9.28 -11.83
CA LYS A 60 -3.49 8.61 -13.00
C LYS A 60 -4.76 7.86 -12.61
N ASP A 61 -5.80 8.06 -13.40
CA ASP A 61 -7.04 7.29 -13.33
C ASP A 61 -6.86 5.96 -14.06
N TYR A 62 -7.33 4.87 -13.47
CA TYR A 62 -7.36 3.54 -14.07
C TYR A 62 -8.81 3.07 -14.21
N GLU A 63 -9.09 2.23 -15.21
CA GLU A 63 -10.45 1.69 -15.41
C GLU A 63 -10.85 0.73 -14.27
N GLY A 64 -9.87 0.09 -13.64
CA GLY A 64 -10.05 -0.79 -12.49
C GLY A 64 -8.73 -1.05 -11.76
N ILE A 65 -8.84 -1.39 -10.48
CA ILE A 65 -7.73 -1.71 -9.56
C ILE A 65 -8.17 -2.73 -8.49
N ASN A 66 -9.28 -3.42 -8.68
CA ASN A 66 -9.88 -4.26 -7.63
C ASN A 66 -9.59 -5.74 -7.83
N SER A 67 -8.98 -6.13 -8.95
CA SER A 67 -8.55 -7.50 -9.23
C SER A 67 -7.04 -7.63 -9.34
N SER A 68 -6.53 -8.86 -9.22
CA SER A 68 -5.11 -9.18 -9.34
C SER A 68 -4.51 -8.75 -10.69
N SER A 69 -5.24 -8.92 -11.80
CA SER A 69 -4.79 -8.49 -13.13
C SER A 69 -4.77 -6.98 -13.31
N GLU A 70 -5.71 -6.27 -12.68
CA GLU A 70 -5.80 -4.82 -12.76
C GLU A 70 -4.65 -4.17 -11.98
N ILE A 71 -4.38 -4.63 -10.75
CA ILE A 71 -3.25 -4.10 -9.99
C ILE A 71 -1.92 -4.44 -10.64
N GLU A 72 -1.76 -5.63 -11.22
CA GLU A 72 -0.54 -5.99 -11.96
C GLU A 72 -0.30 -5.03 -13.13
N THR A 73 -1.36 -4.65 -13.86
CA THR A 73 -1.31 -3.67 -14.95
C THR A 73 -0.86 -2.29 -14.44
N VAL A 74 -1.39 -1.82 -13.30
CA VAL A 74 -0.96 -0.57 -12.65
C VAL A 74 0.53 -0.62 -12.33
N LEU A 75 0.97 -1.70 -11.66
CA LEU A 75 2.36 -1.83 -11.24
C LEU A 75 3.32 -1.97 -12.42
N GLN A 76 2.89 -2.61 -13.51
CA GLN A 76 3.67 -2.69 -14.75
C GLN A 76 3.84 -1.31 -15.39
N ASP A 77 2.75 -0.55 -15.51
CA ASP A 77 2.73 0.81 -16.07
C ASP A 77 3.61 1.78 -15.27
N LEU A 78 3.66 1.61 -13.95
CA LEU A 78 4.53 2.39 -13.06
C LEU A 78 5.95 1.83 -12.93
N ALA A 79 6.27 0.71 -13.60
CA ALA A 79 7.55 0.01 -13.51
C ALA A 79 7.95 -0.43 -12.08
N LEU A 80 6.97 -0.92 -11.31
CA LEU A 80 7.11 -1.35 -9.91
C LEU A 80 7.16 -2.88 -9.73
N LEU A 81 6.98 -3.66 -10.80
CA LEU A 81 7.07 -5.13 -10.75
C LEU A 81 8.48 -5.68 -10.52
N ASN A 82 9.51 -4.82 -10.49
CA ASN A 82 10.89 -5.24 -10.23
C ASN A 82 11.19 -5.40 -8.73
N ASP A 83 10.30 -4.95 -7.85
CA ASP A 83 10.41 -5.17 -6.41
C ASP A 83 10.03 -6.61 -6.05
N SER A 84 10.70 -7.20 -5.07
CA SER A 84 10.31 -8.49 -4.50
C SER A 84 9.34 -8.35 -3.33
N GLU A 85 9.33 -7.19 -2.68
CA GLU A 85 8.55 -6.93 -1.48
C GLU A 85 7.82 -5.59 -1.62
N ALA A 86 6.68 -5.46 -0.93
CA ALA A 86 5.96 -4.20 -0.81
C ALA A 86 5.45 -4.02 0.62
N PHE A 87 5.45 -2.78 1.10
CA PHE A 87 4.89 -2.42 2.40
C PHE A 87 3.53 -1.81 2.19
N LEU A 88 2.51 -2.48 2.70
CA LEU A 88 1.15 -2.01 2.67
C LEU A 88 0.90 -1.18 3.93
N ILE A 89 0.70 0.12 3.72
CA ILE A 89 0.47 1.10 4.77
C ILE A 89 -1.03 1.26 4.90
N TRP A 90 -1.58 0.73 5.98
CA TRP A 90 -3.00 0.79 6.27
C TRP A 90 -3.36 2.02 7.10
N ASN A 91 -2.56 2.27 8.13
CA ASN A 91 -2.67 3.42 9.00
C ASN A 91 -1.28 3.79 9.50
N TYR A 92 -0.77 4.92 9.04
CA TYR A 92 0.57 5.36 9.42
C TYR A 92 0.54 6.16 10.74
N PRO A 93 1.50 5.92 11.67
CA PRO A 93 2.64 5.01 11.58
C PRO A 93 2.41 3.61 12.15
N ASP A 94 1.21 3.34 12.67
CA ASP A 94 0.97 2.22 13.58
C ASP A 94 0.75 0.87 12.89
N GLU A 95 0.32 0.88 11.63
CA GLU A 95 -0.21 -0.30 10.95
C GLU A 95 0.34 -0.40 9.52
N ILE A 96 1.46 -1.11 9.42
CA ILE A 96 2.19 -1.35 8.18
C ILE A 96 2.63 -2.82 8.14
N ASP A 97 2.20 -3.52 7.09
CA ASP A 97 2.53 -4.92 6.87
C ASP A 97 3.43 -5.04 5.63
N LYS A 98 4.46 -5.88 5.72
CA LYS A 98 5.30 -6.32 4.61
C LYS A 98 4.71 -7.54 3.94
N PHE A 99 4.74 -7.53 2.61
CA PHE A 99 4.33 -8.62 1.75
C PHE A 99 5.41 -8.98 0.74
N ASP A 100 5.48 -10.26 0.39
CA ASP A 100 6.02 -10.65 -0.92
C ASP A 100 5.13 -10.06 -2.01
N LEU A 101 5.72 -9.38 -3.00
CA LEU A 101 4.96 -8.65 -4.00
C LEU A 101 4.09 -9.59 -4.85
N SER A 102 4.60 -10.77 -5.19
CA SER A 102 3.85 -11.74 -6.00
C SER A 102 2.62 -12.27 -5.25
N TYR A 103 2.74 -12.48 -3.94
CA TYR A 103 1.62 -12.84 -3.08
C TYR A 103 0.59 -11.71 -2.99
N LEU A 104 1.04 -10.46 -2.78
CA LEU A 104 0.16 -9.30 -2.69
C LEU A 104 -0.64 -9.09 -3.98
N ILE A 105 0.00 -9.20 -5.15
CA ILE A 105 -0.67 -9.09 -6.45
C ILE A 105 -1.69 -10.22 -6.61
N ARG A 106 -1.30 -11.46 -6.31
CA ARG A 106 -2.16 -12.64 -6.49
C ARG A 106 -3.47 -12.54 -5.71
N TYR A 107 -3.41 -12.04 -4.48
CA TYR A 107 -4.53 -11.97 -3.54
C TYR A 107 -5.04 -10.53 -3.35
N TRP A 108 -4.79 -9.66 -4.32
CA TRP A 108 -5.06 -8.24 -4.17
C TRP A 108 -6.54 -7.95 -3.87
N GLU A 109 -7.45 -8.61 -4.57
CA GLU A 109 -8.91 -8.42 -4.37
C GLU A 109 -9.40 -8.86 -2.98
N ASP A 110 -8.73 -9.82 -2.37
CA ASP A 110 -9.04 -10.31 -1.02
C ASP A 110 -8.38 -9.46 0.09
N ILE A 111 -7.22 -8.86 -0.21
CA ILE A 111 -6.45 -8.02 0.73
C ILE A 111 -6.98 -6.57 0.69
N TRP A 112 -7.24 -6.07 -0.51
CA TRP A 112 -7.75 -4.75 -0.82
C TRP A 112 -9.14 -4.84 -1.44
N PHE A 113 -10.16 -4.80 -0.57
CA PHE A 113 -11.55 -4.64 -0.98
C PHE A 113 -12.10 -3.29 -0.49
N SER A 114 -12.62 -2.51 -1.43
CA SER A 114 -12.95 -1.08 -1.30
C SER A 114 -14.24 -0.76 -0.52
N ILE A 115 -14.71 -1.66 0.36
CA ILE A 115 -16.08 -1.63 0.90
C ILE A 115 -16.32 -0.44 1.88
N SER A 116 -15.28 0.33 2.22
CA SER A 116 -15.40 1.60 2.94
C SER A 116 -14.29 2.54 2.47
N ASP A 117 -14.55 3.86 2.46
CA ASP A 117 -13.76 4.99 1.93
C ASP A 117 -12.26 5.04 2.30
N GLU A 118 -11.53 3.97 2.03
CA GLU A 118 -10.17 3.81 2.43
C GLU A 118 -9.27 4.09 1.23
N VAL A 119 -8.16 4.70 1.57
CA VAL A 119 -7.02 4.92 0.71
C VAL A 119 -5.93 4.03 1.27
N VAL A 120 -5.16 3.36 0.42
CA VAL A 120 -4.02 2.55 0.86
C VAL A 120 -2.73 3.09 0.28
N GLY A 121 -1.69 3.14 1.11
CA GLY A 121 -0.33 3.42 0.67
C GLY A 121 0.39 2.13 0.37
N VAL A 122 1.13 2.08 -0.73
CA VAL A 122 2.04 0.97 -1.04
C VAL A 122 3.43 1.55 -1.22
N PHE A 123 4.39 1.09 -0.41
CA PHE A 123 5.79 1.47 -0.53
C PHE A 123 6.62 0.33 -1.11
N PHE A 124 7.43 0.65 -2.10
CA PHE A 124 8.28 -0.24 -2.89
C PHE A 124 9.75 0.07 -2.54
N PRO A 125 10.38 -0.72 -1.65
CA PRO A 125 11.67 -0.38 -1.06
C PRO A 125 12.86 -0.48 -2.02
N VAL A 126 12.83 -1.33 -3.05
CA VAL A 126 13.93 -1.40 -4.04
C VAL A 126 13.86 -0.20 -4.98
N MET A 127 12.65 0.23 -5.35
CA MET A 127 12.43 1.35 -6.27
C MET A 127 12.33 2.72 -5.58
N ASP A 128 12.40 2.78 -4.24
CA ASP A 128 12.24 3.98 -3.41
C ASP A 128 11.00 4.81 -3.79
N ARG A 129 9.88 4.12 -4.01
CA ARG A 129 8.64 4.76 -4.45
C ARG A 129 7.49 4.41 -3.53
N ILE A 130 6.71 5.42 -3.19
CA ILE A 130 5.40 5.25 -2.55
C ILE A 130 4.32 5.62 -3.55
N ILE A 131 3.26 4.82 -3.58
CA ILE A 131 2.04 5.13 -4.31
C ILE A 131 0.88 5.16 -3.32
N ILE A 132 -0.15 5.91 -3.68
CA ILE A 132 -1.44 5.89 -3.01
C ILE A 132 -2.46 5.34 -3.98
N ILE A 133 -3.25 4.38 -3.55
CA ILE A 133 -4.35 3.80 -4.30
C ILE A 133 -5.66 4.17 -3.60
N THR A 134 -6.60 4.78 -4.32
CA THR A 134 -7.90 5.17 -3.79
C THR A 134 -8.99 4.18 -4.21
N HIS A 135 -10.07 4.09 -3.43
CA HIS A 135 -11.24 3.26 -3.74
C HIS A 135 -11.96 3.62 -5.07
N TYR A 136 -11.67 4.78 -5.65
CA TYR A 136 -12.22 5.25 -6.93
C TYR A 136 -11.23 5.13 -8.10
N ASN A 137 -10.34 4.14 -8.03
CA ASN A 137 -9.40 3.75 -9.08
C ASN A 137 -8.38 4.83 -9.49
N VAL A 138 -8.01 5.73 -8.57
CA VAL A 138 -6.96 6.73 -8.81
C VAL A 138 -5.70 6.33 -8.07
N VAL A 139 -4.56 6.42 -8.77
CA VAL A 139 -3.24 6.20 -8.20
C VAL A 139 -2.43 7.48 -8.21
N TYR A 140 -1.91 7.88 -7.06
CA TYR A 140 -0.97 9.01 -6.91
C TYR A 140 0.45 8.46 -6.73
N TYR A 141 1.45 9.11 -7.34
CA TYR A 141 2.86 8.67 -7.32
C TYR A 141 3.88 9.79 -7.61
#